data_AF-A0A7I0NQD6-F1
#
_entry.id   AF-A0A7I0NQD6-F1
#
_cell.length_a   1.000
_cell.length_b   1.000
_cell.length_c   1.000
_cell.angle_alpha   90.00
_cell.angle_beta   90.00
_cell.angle_gamma   90.00
#
_symmetry.space_group_name_H-M   'P 1'
#
loop_
_entity.id
_entity.type
_entity.pdbx_description
1 polymer ?
#
loop_
_entity_poly.entity_id
_entity_poly.type
_entity_poly.pdbx_seq_one_letter_code
_entity_poly.pdbx_strand_id
1 'polypeptide(L)'
;MRNKFTIVLFLWLLIPCIVLGQYQVAYQEVSKEIKPIKNIPCEFSWKAVHTESGMRNFTTPQREQPFQGPCLSYAFNAAIETMYMIEYNETVSLSLSDAYLDMKVFDEDMAVYKTVLESGFKVPEKIPGHYEYTLSDFFPGVDSWFDPVYNNFRTKALNCINEERNFVIAAIDEPPTTYEILDTCGEPVTDFDYLTVSDVIALPFSQVPTVDHLKNIIMTQGPVVLKVTNEETDSGYVLQKFKEYSTSEMTAVSYHAYTLIGWENQTDTTTKWLMKDSWFYGEAKIVDDEDFIELLSSGTIALYRVENIEKNNTASGVSPFVVDTALQCVPVSPLFTLWSVGVHLDYIWIGGKMYSKFFVHSNLPADEWEWEVITPAYTTSEIHGEMMSSLLVSPHENGSVTVRVKARKDDVWTPWKYKTVYLNNGVSGGMH
;
A
#
# COMPACT_ATOMS: atom_id res chain seq x y z
N MET A 1 72.98 7.45 29.24
CA MET A 1 71.73 8.17 28.93
C MET A 1 70.79 7.22 28.18
N ARG A 2 70.11 6.37 28.95
CA ARG A 2 69.14 5.34 28.54
C ARG A 2 67.87 5.67 29.35
N ASN A 3 66.69 5.35 28.85
CA ASN A 3 65.36 5.55 29.50
C ASN A 3 64.64 6.90 29.34
N LYS A 4 64.54 7.44 28.12
CA LYS A 4 63.44 8.40 27.82
C LYS A 4 62.65 8.10 26.54
N PHE A 5 63.17 7.30 25.61
CA PHE A 5 62.49 7.01 24.34
C PHE A 5 61.50 5.84 24.39
N THR A 6 61.61 4.92 25.35
CA THR A 6 60.76 3.72 25.40
C THR A 6 59.41 3.95 26.08
N ILE A 7 59.29 4.99 26.92
CA ILE A 7 58.05 5.29 27.67
C ILE A 7 57.05 6.07 26.80
N VAL A 8 57.53 6.90 25.86
CA VAL A 8 56.65 7.66 24.96
C VAL A 8 55.99 6.75 23.91
N LEU A 9 56.67 5.70 23.46
CA LEU A 9 56.10 4.73 22.52
C LEU A 9 55.02 3.83 23.17
N PHE A 10 55.16 3.51 24.46
CA PHE A 10 54.18 2.69 25.19
C PHE A 10 52.90 3.48 25.55
N LEU A 11 53.01 4.79 25.80
CA LEU A 11 51.84 5.64 26.03
C LEU A 11 51.03 5.89 24.74
N TRP A 12 51.65 5.91 23.56
CA TRP A 12 50.93 6.06 22.29
C TRP A 12 50.26 4.76 21.80
N LEU A 13 50.66 3.60 22.30
CA LEU A 13 50.03 2.30 21.99
C LEU A 13 48.89 1.93 22.95
N LEU A 14 48.77 2.58 24.11
CA LEU A 14 47.69 2.32 25.08
C LEU A 14 46.49 3.27 24.95
N ILE A 15 46.66 4.43 24.31
CA ILE A 15 45.56 5.39 24.09
C ILE A 15 44.52 4.87 23.05
N PRO A 16 44.86 4.11 21.99
CA PRO A 16 43.84 3.53 21.12
C PRO A 16 43.04 2.42 21.81
N CYS A 17 43.62 1.70 22.79
CA CYS A 17 42.92 0.62 23.49
C CYS A 17 41.92 1.11 24.55
N ILE A 18 42.08 2.32 25.09
CA ILE A 18 41.13 2.87 26.07
C ILE A 18 39.98 3.60 25.34
N VAL A 19 40.22 4.16 24.15
CA VAL A 19 39.18 4.82 23.35
C VAL A 19 38.31 3.80 22.59
N LEU A 20 38.85 2.61 22.25
CA LEU A 20 38.06 1.50 21.68
C LEU A 20 37.32 0.66 22.74
N GLY A 21 37.62 0.84 24.03
CA GLY A 21 36.99 0.11 25.13
C GLY A 21 35.77 0.79 25.77
N GLN A 22 35.40 2.00 25.32
CA GLN A 22 34.27 2.77 25.87
C GLN A 22 33.08 2.92 24.92
N TYR A 23 33.13 2.33 23.72
CA TYR A 23 31.99 2.22 22.80
C TYR A 23 31.31 0.84 22.80
N GLN A 24 31.41 0.10 23.91
CA GLN A 24 30.39 -0.87 24.27
C GLN A 24 29.46 -0.22 25.28
N VAL A 25 28.69 0.76 24.81
CA VAL A 25 27.35 0.92 25.40
C VAL A 25 26.65 -0.37 25.02
N ALA A 26 26.51 -1.27 25.99
CA ALA A 26 25.59 -2.37 25.87
C ALA A 26 24.24 -1.73 25.52
N TYR A 27 23.87 -1.80 24.23
CA TYR A 27 22.54 -1.42 23.80
C TYR A 27 21.61 -2.28 24.62
N GLN A 28 20.90 -1.65 25.55
CA GLN A 28 19.67 -2.24 26.03
C GLN A 28 18.82 -2.41 24.79
N GLU A 29 18.71 -3.65 24.30
CA GLU A 29 17.50 -4.09 23.64
C GLU A 29 16.38 -3.74 24.62
N VAL A 30 15.78 -2.57 24.46
CA VAL A 30 14.51 -2.26 25.10
C VAL A 30 13.51 -3.10 24.33
N SER A 31 13.48 -4.40 24.62
CA SER A 31 12.36 -5.25 24.26
C SER A 31 11.19 -4.75 25.10
N LYS A 32 10.48 -3.74 24.58
CA LYS A 32 9.12 -3.49 25.02
C LYS A 32 8.37 -4.77 24.72
N GLU A 33 8.09 -5.54 25.76
CA GLU A 33 7.27 -6.74 25.70
C GLU A 33 5.99 -6.39 24.92
N ILE A 34 5.84 -6.96 23.73
CA ILE A 34 4.69 -6.72 22.87
C ILE A 34 3.51 -7.41 23.55
N LYS A 35 2.67 -6.64 24.23
CA LYS A 35 1.46 -7.19 24.85
C LYS A 35 0.52 -7.65 23.74
N PRO A 36 0.14 -8.93 23.69
CA PRO A 36 -0.76 -9.42 22.66
C PRO A 36 -2.13 -8.74 22.82
N ILE A 37 -2.65 -8.18 21.73
CA ILE A 37 -4.03 -7.69 21.69
C ILE A 37 -4.96 -8.90 21.69
N LYS A 38 -5.95 -8.87 22.57
CA LYS A 38 -6.85 -10.00 22.81
C LYS A 38 -7.74 -10.35 21.62
N ASN A 39 -7.95 -9.39 20.71
CA ASN A 39 -8.77 -9.51 19.49
C ASN A 39 -8.03 -8.83 18.32
N ILE A 40 -7.28 -9.59 17.53
CA ILE A 40 -6.72 -9.08 16.26
C ILE A 40 -7.85 -9.03 15.22
N PRO A 41 -8.04 -7.92 14.51
CA PRO A 41 -9.10 -7.82 13.51
C PRO A 41 -8.85 -8.78 12.34
N CYS A 42 -9.93 -9.28 11.73
CA CYS A 42 -9.85 -10.18 10.57
C CYS A 42 -9.15 -9.55 9.36
N GLU A 43 -9.24 -8.23 9.22
CA GLU A 43 -8.53 -7.46 8.22
C GLU A 43 -8.11 -6.11 8.81
N PHE A 44 -7.03 -5.56 8.28
CA PHE A 44 -6.56 -4.23 8.63
C PHE A 44 -5.71 -3.68 7.50
N SER A 45 -5.79 -2.36 7.26
CA SER A 45 -4.90 -1.68 6.34
C SER A 45 -4.66 -0.24 6.76
N TRP A 46 -3.40 0.19 6.80
CA TRP A 46 -3.04 1.60 6.93
C TRP A 46 -3.57 2.45 5.77
N LYS A 47 -3.96 1.86 4.65
CA LYS A 47 -4.61 2.55 3.53
C LYS A 47 -6.08 2.88 3.79
N ALA A 48 -6.72 2.15 4.71
CA ALA A 48 -8.17 2.15 4.91
C ALA A 48 -8.52 1.95 6.40
N VAL A 49 -7.96 2.78 7.28
CA VAL A 49 -8.21 2.68 8.72
C VAL A 49 -9.59 3.24 9.04
N HIS A 50 -10.44 2.43 9.68
CA HIS A 50 -11.78 2.86 10.09
C HIS A 50 -11.71 3.70 11.37
N THR A 51 -12.42 4.83 11.37
CA THR A 51 -12.55 5.76 12.51
C THR A 51 -14.02 6.12 12.70
N GLU A 52 -14.37 6.71 13.85
CA GLU A 52 -15.74 7.17 14.13
C GLU A 52 -16.25 8.16 13.07
N SER A 53 -15.34 8.94 12.48
CA SER A 53 -15.65 9.95 11.46
C SER A 53 -15.56 9.46 10.01
N GLY A 54 -15.24 8.18 9.78
CA GLY A 54 -15.05 7.60 8.45
C GLY A 54 -13.70 6.92 8.29
N MET A 55 -13.25 6.75 7.04
CA MET A 55 -12.02 6.05 6.71
C MET A 55 -10.86 7.01 6.50
N ARG A 56 -9.67 6.66 7.01
CA ARG A 56 -8.43 7.42 6.82
C ARG A 56 -7.38 6.59 6.08
N ASN A 57 -6.64 7.25 5.19
CA ASN A 57 -5.51 6.68 4.48
C ASN A 57 -4.21 7.29 5.02
N PHE A 58 -3.33 6.45 5.55
CA PHE A 58 -2.00 6.80 6.07
C PHE A 58 -0.89 6.28 5.14
N THR A 59 -1.18 5.99 3.88
CA THR A 59 -0.21 5.48 2.91
C THR A 59 -0.12 6.38 1.70
N THR A 60 1.09 6.49 1.14
CA THR A 60 1.30 7.12 -0.17
C THR A 60 0.87 6.18 -1.30
N PRO A 61 0.66 6.70 -2.53
CA PRO A 61 0.51 5.87 -3.71
C PRO A 61 1.65 4.85 -3.87
N GLN A 62 1.37 3.75 -4.57
CA GLN A 62 2.40 2.80 -4.98
C GLN A 62 3.30 3.45 -6.03
N ARG A 63 4.59 3.16 -5.99
CA ARG A 63 5.60 3.67 -6.92
C ARG A 63 6.23 2.52 -7.70
N GLU A 64 6.85 2.84 -8.83
CA GLU A 64 7.57 1.88 -9.66
C GLU A 64 9.06 2.13 -9.57
N GLN A 65 9.84 1.10 -9.29
CA GLN A 65 11.27 1.21 -9.48
C GLN A 65 11.63 1.19 -10.98
N PRO A 66 12.57 2.02 -11.43
CA PRO A 66 12.94 2.10 -12.85
C PRO A 66 13.67 0.86 -13.39
N PHE A 67 14.30 0.07 -12.53
CA PHE A 67 15.02 -1.16 -12.87
C PHE A 67 15.16 -2.03 -11.62
N GLN A 68 15.68 -3.25 -11.73
CA GLN A 68 15.92 -4.15 -10.58
C GLN A 68 16.99 -3.59 -9.63
N GLY A 69 16.75 -3.50 -8.32
CA GLY A 69 17.78 -3.09 -7.35
C GLY A 69 17.30 -2.20 -6.20
N PRO A 70 16.61 -1.08 -6.46
CA PRO A 70 16.36 -0.08 -5.42
C PRO A 70 15.17 -0.43 -4.51
N CYS A 71 14.62 -1.64 -4.56
CA CYS A 71 13.39 -2.01 -3.84
C CYS A 71 13.44 -1.75 -2.33
N LEU A 72 14.61 -1.85 -1.70
CA LEU A 72 14.78 -1.49 -0.28
C LEU A 72 14.54 0.00 -0.03
N SER A 73 15.07 0.90 -0.87
CA SER A 73 14.85 2.34 -0.74
C SER A 73 13.36 2.69 -0.84
N TYR A 74 12.64 2.07 -1.78
CA TYR A 74 11.20 2.23 -1.95
C TYR A 74 10.43 1.70 -0.73
N ALA A 75 10.82 0.54 -0.22
CA ALA A 75 10.15 -0.06 0.93
C ALA A 75 10.37 0.75 2.23
N PHE A 76 11.60 1.24 2.45
CA PHE A 76 11.89 2.12 3.58
C PHE A 76 11.19 3.47 3.46
N ASN A 77 11.23 4.14 2.30
CA ASN A 77 10.51 5.39 2.10
C ASN A 77 9.01 5.22 2.32
N ALA A 78 8.40 4.17 1.78
CA ALA A 78 6.98 3.90 2.02
C ALA A 78 6.66 3.70 3.51
N ALA A 79 7.55 3.06 4.28
CA ALA A 79 7.39 2.92 5.73
C ALA A 79 7.55 4.26 6.46
N ILE A 80 8.56 5.06 6.11
CA ILE A 80 8.84 6.38 6.69
C ILE A 80 7.68 7.34 6.45
N GLU A 81 7.14 7.39 5.22
CA GLU A 81 6.03 8.26 4.84
C GLU A 81 4.74 7.89 5.58
N THR A 82 4.48 6.59 5.73
CA THR A 82 3.34 6.11 6.52
C THR A 82 3.52 6.42 7.99
N MET A 83 4.72 6.20 8.55
CA MET A 83 5.01 6.55 9.94
C MET A 83 4.93 8.05 10.22
N TYR A 84 5.36 8.90 9.28
CA TYR A 84 5.15 10.34 9.36
C TYR A 84 3.66 10.68 9.52
N MET A 85 2.78 10.13 8.66
CA MET A 85 1.35 10.40 8.78
C MET A 85 0.74 9.87 10.09
N ILE A 86 1.24 8.75 10.62
CA ILE A 86 0.80 8.20 11.90
C ILE A 86 1.25 9.09 13.08
N GLU A 87 2.54 9.43 13.15
CA GLU A 87 3.14 10.16 14.28
C GLU A 87 2.72 11.64 14.32
N TYR A 88 2.46 12.24 13.16
CA TYR A 88 1.93 13.61 13.04
C TYR A 88 0.41 13.64 12.99
N ASN A 89 -0.24 12.47 12.97
CA ASN A 89 -1.70 12.33 12.85
C ASN A 89 -2.27 13.12 11.65
N GLU A 90 -1.53 13.20 10.56
CA GLU A 90 -1.90 13.92 9.34
C GLU A 90 -2.48 12.96 8.29
N THR A 91 -3.14 13.54 7.27
CA THR A 91 -3.60 12.80 6.08
C THR A 91 -2.90 13.28 4.80
N VAL A 92 -2.03 14.29 4.92
CA VAL A 92 -1.22 14.79 3.82
C VAL A 92 0.13 14.10 3.92
N SER A 93 0.48 13.35 2.89
CA SER A 93 1.76 12.68 2.80
C SER A 93 2.83 13.62 2.27
N LEU A 94 4.05 13.46 2.76
CA LEU A 94 5.25 13.92 2.08
C LEU A 94 5.78 12.76 1.22
N SER A 95 6.04 12.99 -0.06
CA SER A 95 6.55 11.96 -0.96
C SER A 95 8.07 12.05 -0.98
N LEU A 96 8.80 11.13 -0.39
CA LEU A 96 10.27 11.16 -0.33
C LEU A 96 10.93 10.76 -1.66
N SER A 97 12.18 11.19 -1.84
CA SER A 97 13.03 10.72 -2.93
C SER A 97 13.57 9.31 -2.68
N ASP A 98 13.15 8.35 -3.51
CA ASP A 98 13.67 6.97 -3.51
C ASP A 98 15.12 6.92 -3.98
N ALA A 99 15.46 7.69 -5.02
CA ALA A 99 16.83 7.76 -5.55
C ALA A 99 17.82 8.32 -4.52
N TYR A 100 17.42 9.30 -3.70
CA TYR A 100 18.33 9.89 -2.71
C TYR A 100 18.76 8.89 -1.63
N LEU A 101 17.80 8.12 -1.10
CA LEU A 101 18.08 7.07 -0.14
C LEU A 101 18.87 5.92 -0.78
N ASP A 102 18.48 5.49 -1.98
CA ASP A 102 19.16 4.44 -2.72
C ASP A 102 20.63 4.80 -2.98
N MET A 103 20.91 5.99 -3.53
CA MET A 103 22.28 6.45 -3.83
C MET A 103 23.17 6.46 -2.59
N LYS A 104 22.63 6.85 -1.43
CA LYS A 104 23.37 6.91 -0.16
C LYS A 104 23.77 5.53 0.35
N VAL A 105 22.84 4.59 0.32
CA VAL A 105 23.05 3.25 0.88
C VAL A 105 23.66 2.34 -0.18
N PHE A 106 22.92 2.14 -1.29
CA PHE A 106 23.22 1.25 -2.41
C PHE A 106 23.93 -0.01 -1.93
N ASP A 107 23.15 -0.77 -1.18
CA ASP A 107 23.52 -2.02 -0.55
C ASP A 107 22.25 -2.87 -0.47
N GLU A 108 22.41 -4.17 -0.42
CA GLU A 108 21.30 -5.11 -0.25
C GLU A 108 21.02 -5.42 1.23
N ASP A 109 21.89 -5.03 2.15
CA ASP A 109 21.76 -5.29 3.58
C ASP A 109 20.91 -4.23 4.30
N MET A 110 19.84 -4.69 4.95
CA MET A 110 18.96 -3.83 5.76
C MET A 110 19.69 -3.17 6.94
N ALA A 111 20.76 -3.79 7.45
CA ALA A 111 21.54 -3.21 8.54
C ALA A 111 22.29 -1.94 8.11
N VAL A 112 22.64 -1.81 6.82
CA VAL A 112 23.25 -0.59 6.27
C VAL A 112 22.22 0.53 6.18
N TYR A 113 20.98 0.22 5.75
CA TYR A 113 19.86 1.17 5.80
C TYR A 113 19.60 1.67 7.22
N LYS A 114 19.54 0.76 8.21
CA LYS A 114 19.45 1.12 9.63
C LYS A 114 20.54 2.12 10.03
N THR A 115 21.80 1.80 9.73
CA THR A 115 22.95 2.64 10.08
C THR A 115 22.87 4.03 9.46
N VAL A 116 22.48 4.12 8.18
CA VAL A 116 22.33 5.41 7.50
C VAL A 116 21.16 6.20 8.06
N LEU A 117 20.00 5.59 8.20
CA LEU A 117 18.78 6.26 8.68
C LEU A 117 18.97 6.81 10.11
N GLU A 118 19.47 5.99 11.04
CA GLU A 118 19.74 6.38 12.43
C GLU A 118 20.90 7.38 12.59
N SER A 119 21.65 7.69 11.52
CA SER A 119 22.72 8.71 11.57
C SER A 119 22.20 10.15 11.50
N GLY A 120 20.89 10.35 11.46
CA GLY A 120 20.25 11.64 11.21
C GLY A 120 20.21 11.99 9.71
N PHE A 121 20.20 10.98 8.84
CA PHE A 121 20.20 11.18 7.40
C PHE A 121 18.88 11.83 6.94
N LYS A 122 19.01 12.95 6.23
CA LYS A 122 17.88 13.73 5.71
C LYS A 122 17.46 13.19 4.35
N VAL A 123 16.28 12.57 4.27
CA VAL A 123 15.67 12.18 3.00
C VAL A 123 14.77 13.34 2.54
N PRO A 124 15.11 14.03 1.44
CA PRO A 124 14.31 15.15 0.96
C PRO A 124 12.97 14.68 0.39
N GLU A 125 11.97 15.56 0.44
CA GLU A 125 10.79 15.45 -0.40
C GLU A 125 11.22 15.35 -1.87
N LYS A 126 10.59 14.43 -2.59
CA LYS A 126 10.66 14.32 -4.04
C LYS A 126 9.97 15.54 -4.64
N ILE A 127 10.77 16.39 -5.26
CA ILE A 127 10.30 17.55 -5.99
C ILE A 127 10.10 17.14 -7.45
N PRO A 128 8.88 17.25 -7.99
CA PRO A 128 8.66 17.05 -9.42
C PRO A 128 9.58 17.99 -10.20
N GLY A 129 10.46 17.42 -11.02
CA GLY A 129 11.38 18.23 -11.83
C GLY A 129 10.65 18.99 -12.93
N HIS A 130 11.34 20.01 -13.46
CA HIS A 130 10.99 20.61 -14.74
C HIS A 130 11.54 19.75 -15.89
N TYR A 131 11.04 19.89 -17.12
CA TYR A 131 11.56 19.15 -18.29
C TYR A 131 13.07 19.33 -18.49
N GLU A 132 13.65 20.42 -17.97
CA GLU A 132 15.06 20.75 -18.06
C GLU A 132 15.91 20.10 -16.94
N TYR A 133 15.35 19.87 -15.75
CA TYR A 133 16.08 19.31 -14.60
C TYR A 133 15.19 18.60 -13.58
N THR A 134 15.67 17.47 -13.06
CA THR A 134 15.06 16.72 -11.95
C THR A 134 16.03 16.66 -10.77
N LEU A 135 15.51 16.92 -9.57
CA LEU A 135 16.27 16.86 -8.32
C LEU A 135 16.07 15.51 -7.66
N SER A 136 17.19 14.89 -7.27
CA SER A 136 17.15 13.68 -6.45
C SER A 136 16.26 12.59 -7.05
N ASP A 137 16.30 12.37 -8.37
CA ASP A 137 15.48 11.34 -9.04
C ASP A 137 16.36 10.33 -9.76
N PHE A 138 15.80 9.19 -10.14
CA PHE A 138 16.52 8.23 -10.97
C PHE A 138 16.67 8.75 -12.41
N PHE A 139 17.66 8.22 -13.12
CA PHE A 139 17.82 8.50 -14.55
C PHE A 139 16.60 8.04 -15.34
N PRO A 140 15.96 8.95 -16.11
CA PRO A 140 14.91 8.54 -17.03
C PRO A 140 15.46 7.62 -18.13
N GLY A 141 14.71 6.56 -18.46
CA GLY A 141 15.03 5.67 -19.59
C GLY A 141 16.22 4.73 -19.39
N VAL A 142 16.68 4.55 -18.14
CA VAL A 142 17.68 3.54 -17.79
C VAL A 142 16.99 2.31 -17.24
N ASP A 143 17.18 1.17 -17.91
CA ASP A 143 16.51 -0.09 -17.56
C ASP A 143 17.42 -1.03 -16.73
N SER A 144 18.64 -0.60 -16.39
CA SER A 144 19.61 -1.40 -15.63
C SER A 144 20.59 -0.56 -14.83
N TRP A 145 20.77 -0.90 -13.55
CA TRP A 145 21.80 -0.31 -12.70
C TRP A 145 23.23 -0.75 -13.05
N PHE A 146 23.38 -1.81 -13.86
CA PHE A 146 24.69 -2.21 -14.40
C PHE A 146 25.17 -1.31 -15.53
N ASP A 147 24.34 -0.37 -15.99
CA ASP A 147 24.74 0.60 -16.99
C ASP A 147 25.94 1.44 -16.48
N PRO A 148 27.05 1.56 -17.24
CA PRO A 148 28.18 2.39 -16.86
C PRO A 148 27.83 3.85 -16.53
N VAL A 149 26.78 4.40 -17.15
CA VAL A 149 26.24 5.74 -16.85
C VAL A 149 25.82 5.82 -15.38
N TYR A 150 25.27 4.73 -14.85
CA TYR A 150 24.74 4.65 -13.48
C TYR A 150 25.85 4.61 -12.40
N ASN A 151 27.03 4.09 -12.72
CA ASN A 151 28.17 4.13 -11.79
C ASN A 151 28.72 5.57 -11.60
N ASN A 152 28.79 6.33 -12.70
CA ASN A 152 29.16 7.75 -12.63
C ASN A 152 28.07 8.57 -11.94
N PHE A 153 26.81 8.23 -12.19
CA PHE A 153 25.65 8.79 -11.49
C PHE A 153 25.81 8.67 -9.98
N ARG A 154 26.00 7.45 -9.47
CA ARG A 154 26.09 7.21 -8.03
C ARG A 154 27.21 8.01 -7.39
N THR A 155 28.38 8.04 -8.01
CA THR A 155 29.54 8.76 -7.45
C THR A 155 29.26 10.27 -7.33
N LYS A 156 28.70 10.88 -8.38
CA LYS A 156 28.35 12.31 -8.36
C LYS A 156 27.21 12.59 -7.37
N ALA A 157 26.19 11.73 -7.34
CA ALA A 157 25.08 11.84 -6.40
C ALA A 157 25.58 11.78 -4.95
N LEU A 158 26.46 10.82 -4.63
CA LEU A 158 27.05 10.67 -3.31
C LEU A 158 27.84 11.90 -2.86
N ASN A 159 28.55 12.57 -3.76
CA ASN A 159 29.25 13.82 -3.42
C ASN A 159 28.25 14.88 -2.94
N CYS A 160 27.15 15.07 -3.67
CA CYS A 160 26.11 16.02 -3.28
C CYS A 160 25.38 15.62 -2.00
N ILE A 161 25.04 14.34 -1.86
CA ILE A 161 24.37 13.82 -0.67
C ILE A 161 25.23 14.02 0.58
N ASN A 162 26.55 13.81 0.48
CA ASN A 162 27.48 14.01 1.60
C ASN A 162 27.65 15.50 1.97
N GLU A 163 27.37 16.41 1.03
CA GLU A 163 27.28 17.84 1.28
C GLU A 163 25.88 18.28 1.76
N GLU A 164 24.94 17.34 1.95
CA GLU A 164 23.52 17.58 2.26
C GLU A 164 22.81 18.44 1.20
N ARG A 165 23.14 18.21 -0.08
CA ARG A 165 22.57 18.91 -1.23
C ARG A 165 21.92 17.94 -2.19
N ASN A 166 20.91 18.42 -2.91
CA ASN A 166 20.30 17.63 -3.98
C ASN A 166 21.31 17.39 -5.10
N PHE A 167 21.32 16.19 -5.68
CA PHE A 167 21.97 15.97 -6.96
C PHE A 167 21.00 16.32 -8.08
N VAL A 168 21.53 16.77 -9.21
CA VAL A 168 20.74 17.31 -10.34
C VAL A 168 20.98 16.47 -11.58
N ILE A 169 19.89 16.00 -12.17
CA ILE A 169 19.88 15.40 -13.51
C ILE A 169 19.32 16.45 -14.47
N ALA A 170 20.00 16.67 -15.59
CA ALA A 170 19.62 17.63 -16.61
C ALA A 170 19.46 16.95 -17.97
N ALA A 171 18.54 17.45 -18.79
CA ALA A 171 18.42 17.04 -20.18
C ALA A 171 19.58 17.61 -21.01
N ILE A 172 20.11 16.82 -21.95
CA ILE A 172 21.19 17.26 -22.86
C ILE A 172 20.61 17.83 -24.16
N ASP A 173 19.38 17.45 -24.52
CA ASP A 173 18.73 17.79 -25.78
C ASP A 173 17.26 18.22 -25.62
N GLU A 174 16.70 18.85 -26.66
CA GLU A 174 15.30 19.28 -26.70
C GLU A 174 14.61 18.75 -27.99
N PRO A 175 13.53 17.95 -27.89
CA PRO A 175 12.94 17.41 -26.66
C PRO A 175 13.88 16.40 -25.98
N PRO A 176 13.78 16.21 -24.65
CA PRO A 176 14.76 15.44 -23.90
C PRO A 176 14.71 13.95 -24.27
N THR A 177 15.78 13.45 -24.89
CA THR A 177 15.99 12.02 -25.15
C THR A 177 17.18 11.47 -24.39
N THR A 178 18.07 12.35 -23.92
CA THR A 178 19.29 12.02 -23.18
C THR A 178 19.44 12.93 -21.97
N TYR A 179 20.01 12.38 -20.90
CA TYR A 179 20.19 13.08 -19.63
C TYR A 179 21.63 12.95 -19.15
N GLU A 180 22.10 13.91 -18.36
CA GLU A 180 23.37 13.87 -17.65
C GLU A 180 23.19 14.26 -16.17
N ILE A 181 24.12 13.82 -15.32
CA ILE A 181 24.26 14.38 -13.98
C ILE A 181 25.22 15.53 -14.06
N LEU A 182 24.76 16.67 -13.57
CA LEU A 182 25.60 17.84 -13.43
C LEU A 182 26.68 17.57 -12.37
N ASP A 183 27.90 18.03 -12.64
CA ASP A 183 29.01 17.96 -11.67
C ASP A 183 28.78 18.88 -10.45
N THR A 184 27.79 19.76 -10.56
CA THR A 184 27.39 20.72 -9.52
C THR A 184 26.15 20.24 -8.79
N CYS A 185 26.20 20.30 -7.47
CA CYS A 185 25.04 20.02 -6.63
C CYS A 185 24.00 21.15 -6.70
N GLY A 186 22.74 20.77 -6.60
CA GLY A 186 21.58 21.67 -6.55
C GLY A 186 21.41 22.31 -5.17
N GLU A 187 20.21 22.79 -4.87
CA GLU A 187 19.96 23.49 -3.60
C GLU A 187 20.16 22.56 -2.38
N PRO A 188 20.53 23.12 -1.22
CA PRO A 188 20.56 22.40 0.05
C PRO A 188 19.27 21.62 0.31
N VAL A 189 19.38 20.43 0.89
CA VAL A 189 18.20 19.64 1.29
C VAL A 189 17.34 20.39 2.30
N THR A 190 17.95 21.24 3.14
CA THR A 190 17.27 22.05 4.15
C THR A 190 16.34 23.13 3.59
N ASP A 191 16.45 23.43 2.29
CA ASP A 191 15.60 24.43 1.63
C ASP A 191 14.24 23.84 1.20
N PHE A 192 14.06 22.54 1.39
CA PHE A 192 12.82 21.80 1.15
C PHE A 192 12.40 21.04 2.40
N ASP A 193 11.18 20.50 2.40
CA ASP A 193 10.79 19.58 3.46
C ASP A 193 11.58 18.26 3.33
N TYR A 194 12.00 17.71 4.47
CA TYR A 194 12.70 16.43 4.55
C TYR A 194 12.29 15.67 5.80
N LEU A 195 12.49 14.35 5.76
CA LEU A 195 12.29 13.47 6.91
C LEU A 195 13.62 12.86 7.35
N THR A 196 13.74 12.67 8.65
CA THR A 196 14.80 11.85 9.27
C THR A 196 14.16 10.78 10.13
N VAL A 197 14.89 9.69 10.38
CA VAL A 197 14.43 8.55 11.17
C VAL A 197 15.36 8.42 12.37
N SER A 198 14.81 8.44 13.58
CA SER A 198 15.66 8.32 14.77
C SER A 198 15.93 6.87 15.15
N ASP A 199 14.98 5.96 14.87
CA ASP A 199 15.11 4.55 15.24
C ASP A 199 14.66 3.61 14.11
N VAL A 200 15.49 2.60 13.81
CA VAL A 200 15.19 1.52 12.88
C VAL A 200 15.35 0.17 13.58
N ILE A 201 14.24 -0.51 13.81
CA ILE A 201 14.20 -1.65 14.73
C ILE A 201 14.03 -2.94 13.95
N ALA A 202 15.02 -3.82 14.05
CA ALA A 202 14.94 -5.18 13.54
C ALA A 202 13.92 -5.99 14.36
N LEU A 203 13.12 -6.80 13.67
CA LEU A 203 12.09 -7.65 14.26
C LEU A 203 12.46 -9.13 14.08
N PRO A 204 13.35 -9.67 14.92
CA PRO A 204 13.74 -11.08 14.86
C PRO A 204 12.58 -11.99 15.27
N PHE A 205 12.68 -13.29 14.95
CA PHE A 205 11.70 -14.31 15.36
C PHE A 205 11.37 -14.29 16.86
N SER A 206 12.34 -13.96 17.73
CA SER A 206 12.10 -13.84 19.18
C SER A 206 11.10 -12.75 19.57
N GLN A 207 10.91 -11.74 18.71
CA GLN A 207 9.90 -10.68 18.88
C GLN A 207 8.63 -10.96 18.07
N VAL A 208 8.72 -11.80 17.04
CA VAL A 208 7.61 -12.16 16.14
C VAL A 208 7.47 -13.69 16.09
N PRO A 209 7.09 -14.35 17.20
CA PRO A 209 7.01 -15.81 17.25
C PRO A 209 5.77 -16.36 16.52
N THR A 210 4.77 -15.51 16.23
CA THR A 210 3.57 -15.88 15.47
C THR A 210 3.14 -14.74 14.54
N VAL A 211 2.34 -15.06 13.51
CA VAL A 211 1.76 -14.06 12.61
C VAL A 211 0.90 -13.03 13.37
N ASP A 212 0.18 -13.45 14.41
CA ASP A 212 -0.58 -12.53 15.26
C ASP A 212 0.31 -11.48 15.96
N HIS A 213 1.55 -11.83 16.35
CA HIS A 213 2.48 -10.83 16.87
C HIS A 213 2.84 -9.80 15.79
N LEU A 214 3.06 -10.24 14.54
CA LEU A 214 3.33 -9.33 13.43
C LEU A 214 2.12 -8.43 13.13
N LYS A 215 0.91 -8.98 13.10
CA LYS A 215 -0.34 -8.23 12.91
C LYS A 215 -0.51 -7.16 13.99
N ASN A 216 -0.21 -7.51 15.25
CA ASN A 216 -0.23 -6.57 16.36
C ASN A 216 0.81 -5.44 16.18
N ILE A 217 2.04 -5.77 15.80
CA ILE A 217 3.08 -4.77 15.49
C ILE A 217 2.59 -3.84 14.39
N ILE A 218 2.11 -4.39 13.27
CA ILE A 218 1.66 -3.59 12.12
C ILE A 218 0.58 -2.60 12.54
N MET A 219 -0.40 -3.03 13.33
CA MET A 219 -1.53 -2.19 13.73
C MET A 219 -1.17 -1.16 14.82
N THR A 220 -0.27 -1.49 15.74
CA THR A 220 0.02 -0.64 16.92
C THR A 220 1.28 0.20 16.79
N GLN A 221 2.21 -0.21 15.92
CA GLN A 221 3.54 0.39 15.77
C GLN A 221 3.82 0.81 14.32
N GLY A 222 2.86 0.60 13.40
CA GLY A 222 2.97 1.04 12.01
C GLY A 222 3.53 -0.02 11.06
N PRO A 223 3.79 0.34 9.80
CA PRO A 223 4.18 -0.60 8.76
C PRO A 223 5.53 -1.27 9.02
N VAL A 224 5.72 -2.45 8.42
CA VAL A 224 6.94 -3.24 8.53
C VAL A 224 7.57 -3.44 7.15
N VAL A 225 8.86 -3.10 7.02
CA VAL A 225 9.66 -3.44 5.85
C VAL A 225 10.01 -4.92 5.90
N LEU A 226 9.63 -5.66 4.86
CA LEU A 226 9.92 -7.07 4.65
C LEU A 226 10.92 -7.21 3.50
N LYS A 227 12.11 -7.75 3.78
CA LYS A 227 13.03 -8.24 2.74
C LYS A 227 12.89 -9.75 2.62
N VAL A 228 12.77 -10.23 1.39
CA VAL A 228 12.72 -11.66 1.06
C VAL A 228 13.94 -12.01 0.24
N THR A 229 14.79 -12.88 0.77
CA THR A 229 15.89 -13.47 0.01
C THR A 229 15.29 -14.46 -1.00
N ASN A 230 15.68 -14.34 -2.26
CA ASN A 230 15.15 -15.17 -3.31
C ASN A 230 16.06 -16.38 -3.55
N GLU A 231 15.66 -17.51 -2.97
CA GLU A 231 16.34 -18.80 -3.16
C GLU A 231 15.47 -19.75 -3.98
N GLU A 232 16.13 -20.62 -4.75
CA GLU A 232 15.48 -21.70 -5.50
C GLU A 232 15.05 -22.82 -4.53
N THR A 233 13.85 -23.33 -4.74
CA THR A 233 13.18 -24.38 -3.96
C THR A 233 12.61 -25.42 -4.92
N ASP A 234 12.22 -26.58 -4.40
CA ASP A 234 11.62 -27.65 -5.21
C ASP A 234 10.34 -27.22 -5.96
N SER A 235 9.67 -26.16 -5.51
CA SER A 235 8.42 -25.63 -6.09
C SER A 235 8.59 -24.32 -6.87
N GLY A 236 9.83 -23.85 -7.08
CA GLY A 236 10.13 -22.59 -7.75
C GLY A 236 11.01 -21.69 -6.88
N TYR A 237 10.68 -20.41 -6.77
CA TYR A 237 11.46 -19.42 -6.02
C TYR A 237 10.69 -18.93 -4.80
N VAL A 238 11.38 -18.61 -3.69
CA VAL A 238 10.72 -18.15 -2.47
C VAL A 238 9.86 -16.91 -2.69
N LEU A 239 10.29 -15.96 -3.54
CA LEU A 239 9.48 -14.78 -3.86
C LEU A 239 8.09 -15.14 -4.43
N GLN A 240 7.98 -16.28 -5.11
CA GLN A 240 6.71 -16.76 -5.66
C GLN A 240 5.72 -17.24 -4.58
N LYS A 241 6.14 -17.32 -3.30
CA LYS A 241 5.22 -17.51 -2.17
C LYS A 241 4.45 -16.24 -1.83
N PHE A 242 5.03 -15.05 -2.06
CA PHE A 242 4.46 -13.77 -1.66
C PHE A 242 3.64 -13.11 -2.77
N LYS A 243 4.08 -13.24 -4.03
CA LYS A 243 3.38 -12.70 -5.20
C LYS A 243 3.43 -13.64 -6.40
N GLU A 244 2.51 -13.44 -7.34
CA GLU A 244 2.51 -14.15 -8.62
C GLU A 244 3.58 -13.61 -9.58
N TYR A 245 4.76 -14.22 -9.56
CA TYR A 245 5.83 -13.97 -10.54
C TYR A 245 6.02 -15.15 -11.49
N SER A 246 6.41 -14.89 -12.73
CA SER A 246 6.83 -15.96 -13.64
C SER A 246 8.23 -16.48 -13.25
N THR A 247 8.49 -17.78 -13.40
CA THR A 247 9.79 -18.36 -13.03
C THR A 247 10.95 -17.72 -13.79
N SER A 248 10.74 -17.30 -15.04
CA SER A 248 11.73 -16.59 -15.84
C SER A 248 12.08 -15.20 -15.31
N GLU A 249 11.18 -14.53 -14.58
CA GLU A 249 11.45 -13.24 -13.95
C GLU A 249 12.32 -13.40 -12.70
N MET A 250 12.26 -14.55 -12.02
CA MET A 250 12.87 -14.75 -10.71
C MET A 250 14.31 -15.25 -10.76
N THR A 251 14.75 -15.87 -11.86
CA THR A 251 16.10 -16.44 -11.99
C THR A 251 17.24 -15.43 -11.84
N ALA A 252 16.99 -14.15 -12.13
CA ALA A 252 17.97 -13.07 -12.03
C ALA A 252 17.83 -12.23 -10.75
N VAL A 253 16.88 -12.54 -9.88
CA VAL A 253 16.57 -11.77 -8.67
C VAL A 253 17.18 -12.46 -7.46
N SER A 254 18.06 -11.77 -6.74
CA SER A 254 18.66 -12.28 -5.49
C SER A 254 17.79 -12.02 -4.26
N TYR A 255 17.03 -10.94 -4.26
CA TYR A 255 16.09 -10.58 -3.20
C TYR A 255 15.05 -9.58 -3.71
N HIS A 256 13.99 -9.38 -2.93
CA HIS A 256 13.09 -8.26 -3.12
C HIS A 256 12.59 -7.73 -1.78
N ALA A 257 12.10 -6.49 -1.75
CA ALA A 257 11.62 -5.84 -0.54
C ALA A 257 10.23 -5.23 -0.72
N TYR A 258 9.44 -5.30 0.35
CA TYR A 258 8.06 -4.83 0.42
C TYR A 258 7.85 -4.02 1.70
N THR A 259 6.82 -3.18 1.72
CA THR A 259 6.30 -2.62 2.98
C THR A 259 4.97 -3.28 3.31
N LEU A 260 4.91 -4.06 4.39
CA LEU A 260 3.67 -4.60 4.94
C LEU A 260 2.87 -3.48 5.58
N ILE A 261 1.68 -3.19 5.03
CA ILE A 261 0.79 -2.13 5.50
C ILE A 261 -0.52 -2.66 6.11
N GLY A 262 -0.69 -3.98 6.14
CA GLY A 262 -1.93 -4.60 6.58
C GLY A 262 -2.05 -6.08 6.21
N TRP A 263 -3.23 -6.65 6.43
CA TRP A 263 -3.55 -8.03 6.11
C TRP A 263 -5.05 -8.24 5.87
N GLU A 264 -5.37 -9.35 5.24
CA GLU A 264 -6.71 -9.96 5.16
C GLU A 264 -6.59 -11.43 5.60
N ASN A 265 -7.29 -11.82 6.66
CA ASN A 265 -7.39 -13.24 7.06
C ASN A 265 -8.30 -13.95 6.07
N GLN A 266 -7.79 -15.01 5.45
CA GLN A 266 -8.60 -15.87 4.56
C GLN A 266 -9.16 -17.06 5.36
N THR A 267 -8.35 -17.59 6.27
CA THR A 267 -8.73 -18.58 7.29
C THR A 267 -8.04 -18.24 8.61
N ASP A 268 -8.25 -19.05 9.64
CA ASP A 268 -7.56 -18.92 10.93
C ASP A 268 -6.05 -19.19 10.87
N THR A 269 -5.54 -19.73 9.74
CA THR A 269 -4.13 -20.14 9.58
C THR A 269 -3.49 -19.60 8.31
N THR A 270 -4.20 -18.75 7.56
CA THR A 270 -3.69 -18.21 6.29
C THR A 270 -3.96 -16.73 6.19
N THR A 271 -2.90 -16.01 5.82
CA THR A 271 -2.89 -14.56 5.76
C THR A 271 -2.55 -14.10 4.36
N LYS A 272 -3.37 -13.22 3.81
CA LYS A 272 -3.00 -12.43 2.64
C LYS A 272 -2.43 -11.10 3.13
N TRP A 273 -1.14 -10.90 2.94
CA TRP A 273 -0.47 -9.67 3.34
C TRP A 273 -0.77 -8.54 2.36
N LEU A 274 -1.14 -7.37 2.89
CA LEU A 274 -1.28 -6.15 2.10
C LEU A 274 0.08 -5.46 2.05
N MET A 275 0.66 -5.39 0.86
CA MET A 275 2.04 -4.98 0.65
C MET A 275 2.11 -3.79 -0.31
N LYS A 276 2.96 -2.81 0.00
CA LYS A 276 3.46 -1.87 -1.01
C LYS A 276 4.69 -2.48 -1.67
N ASP A 277 4.59 -2.65 -2.98
CA ASP A 277 5.62 -3.23 -3.83
C ASP A 277 6.07 -2.18 -4.86
N SER A 278 7.36 -2.13 -5.17
CA SER A 278 7.92 -1.31 -6.25
C SER A 278 7.85 -1.98 -7.62
N TRP A 279 7.33 -3.22 -7.71
CA TRP A 279 6.92 -3.89 -8.95
C TRP A 279 5.38 -3.98 -9.04
N PHE A 280 4.81 -3.44 -10.12
CA PHE A 280 3.35 -3.45 -10.34
C PHE A 280 2.78 -4.81 -10.76
N TYR A 281 3.64 -5.79 -11.07
CA TYR A 281 3.21 -7.09 -11.57
C TYR A 281 2.98 -8.10 -10.43
N GLY A 282 2.05 -9.03 -10.66
CA GLY A 282 1.70 -10.11 -9.74
C GLY A 282 0.72 -9.69 -8.64
N GLU A 283 -0.28 -10.53 -8.37
CA GLU A 283 -1.16 -10.36 -7.21
C GLU A 283 -0.49 -10.87 -5.94
N ALA A 284 -0.81 -10.26 -4.80
CA ALA A 284 -0.39 -10.75 -3.48
C ALA A 284 -1.04 -12.11 -3.23
N LYS A 285 -0.21 -13.09 -2.85
CA LYS A 285 -0.66 -14.45 -2.55
C LYS A 285 -1.04 -14.59 -1.08
N ILE A 286 -1.84 -15.63 -0.85
CA ILE A 286 -2.15 -16.12 0.49
C ILE A 286 -0.94 -16.94 0.94
N VAL A 287 -0.41 -16.62 2.11
CA VAL A 287 0.70 -17.33 2.74
C VAL A 287 0.16 -18.07 3.96
N ASP A 288 0.58 -19.31 4.14
CA ASP A 288 0.30 -20.05 5.38
C ASP A 288 1.09 -19.43 6.54
N ASP A 289 0.45 -19.31 7.71
CA ASP A 289 1.02 -18.62 8.85
C ASP A 289 2.24 -19.36 9.43
N GLU A 290 2.26 -20.70 9.38
CA GLU A 290 3.41 -21.51 9.80
C GLU A 290 4.57 -21.33 8.81
N ASP A 291 4.30 -21.40 7.51
CA ASP A 291 5.28 -21.16 6.45
C ASP A 291 5.94 -19.78 6.60
N PHE A 292 5.16 -18.72 6.85
CA PHE A 292 5.69 -17.37 7.02
C PHE A 292 6.67 -17.29 8.21
N ILE A 293 6.30 -17.92 9.33
CA ILE A 293 7.12 -17.94 10.54
C ILE A 293 8.37 -18.80 10.36
N GLU A 294 8.27 -19.91 9.62
CA GLU A 294 9.43 -20.72 9.25
C GLU A 294 10.44 -19.88 8.45
N LEU A 295 9.98 -19.15 7.42
CA LEU A 295 10.82 -18.26 6.62
C LEU A 295 11.49 -17.16 7.45
N LEU A 296 10.81 -16.64 8.49
CA LEU A 296 11.40 -15.67 9.41
C LEU A 296 12.46 -16.32 10.29
N SER A 297 12.17 -17.51 10.80
CA SER A 297 13.08 -18.25 11.69
C SER A 297 14.34 -18.74 10.97
N SER A 298 14.26 -19.03 9.67
CA SER A 298 15.39 -19.43 8.83
C SER A 298 16.28 -18.24 8.42
N GLY A 299 15.78 -17.01 8.55
CA GLY A 299 16.43 -15.81 8.02
C GLY A 299 16.24 -15.60 6.51
N THR A 300 15.41 -16.43 5.86
CA THR A 300 15.03 -16.22 4.44
C THR A 300 14.28 -14.89 4.28
N ILE A 301 13.48 -14.50 5.28
CA ILE A 301 12.92 -13.16 5.37
C ILE A 301 13.50 -12.37 6.55
N ALA A 302 13.61 -11.06 6.37
CA ALA A 302 14.01 -10.12 7.41
C ALA A 302 12.96 -9.00 7.53
N LEU A 303 12.70 -8.57 8.77
CA LEU A 303 11.66 -7.60 9.11
C LEU A 303 12.27 -6.42 9.87
N TYR A 304 11.92 -5.21 9.46
CA TYR A 304 12.33 -3.96 10.12
C TYR A 304 11.16 -2.99 10.21
N ARG A 305 11.12 -2.20 11.28
CA ARG A 305 10.19 -1.07 11.42
C ARG A 305 10.98 0.22 11.63
N VAL A 306 10.37 1.34 11.32
CA VAL A 306 10.94 2.68 11.53
C VAL A 306 10.08 3.42 12.55
N GLU A 307 10.69 4.20 13.43
CA GLU A 307 10.01 5.01 14.44
C GLU A 307 10.68 6.38 14.60
N ASN A 308 9.98 7.29 15.28
CA ASN A 308 10.49 8.58 15.70
C ASN A 308 10.94 9.40 14.48
N ILE A 309 9.98 9.61 13.59
CA ILE A 309 10.14 10.36 12.35
C ILE A 309 10.13 11.86 12.67
N GLU A 310 11.18 12.56 12.27
CA GLU A 310 11.26 14.00 12.44
C GLU A 310 11.18 14.70 11.10
N LYS A 311 10.26 15.66 10.99
CA LYS A 311 10.15 16.54 9.84
C LYS A 311 11.01 17.76 10.09
N ASN A 312 11.94 18.04 9.18
CA ASN A 312 12.85 19.17 9.30
C ASN A 312 13.59 19.23 10.66
N ASN A 313 14.05 18.06 11.15
CA ASN A 313 14.67 17.88 12.48
C ASN A 313 13.81 18.38 13.64
N THR A 314 12.49 18.34 13.48
CA THR A 314 11.51 18.69 14.51
C THR A 314 10.63 17.48 14.72
N ALA A 315 10.54 16.98 15.96
CA ALA A 315 9.63 15.90 16.32
C ALA A 315 8.16 16.37 16.30
N SER A 316 7.22 15.42 16.18
CA SER A 316 5.80 15.69 16.24
C SER A 316 5.40 16.34 17.58
N GLY A 317 4.70 17.48 17.50
CA GLY A 317 4.11 18.15 18.66
C GLY A 317 2.73 17.61 19.05
N VAL A 318 2.23 16.59 18.35
CA VAL A 318 0.92 15.98 18.57
C VAL A 318 1.05 14.52 18.99
N SER A 319 0.00 13.96 19.58
CA SER A 319 -0.03 12.54 19.88
C SER A 319 -0.16 11.71 18.59
N PRO A 320 0.60 10.61 18.44
CA PRO A 320 0.43 9.70 17.32
C PRO A 320 -1.01 9.19 17.20
N PHE A 321 -1.42 8.88 15.97
CA PHE A 321 -2.70 8.25 15.73
C PHE A 321 -2.74 6.86 16.38
N VAL A 322 -3.83 6.56 17.10
CA VAL A 322 -4.06 5.26 17.74
C VAL A 322 -5.24 4.59 17.05
N VAL A 323 -5.03 3.38 16.55
CA VAL A 323 -6.09 2.56 15.94
C VAL A 323 -7.09 2.14 17.01
N ASP A 324 -8.38 2.43 16.77
CA ASP A 324 -9.46 1.80 17.52
C ASP A 324 -9.75 0.42 16.92
N THR A 325 -9.34 -0.62 17.64
CA THR A 325 -9.49 -2.01 17.20
C THR A 325 -10.93 -2.46 17.12
N ALA A 326 -11.85 -1.85 17.87
CA ALA A 326 -13.28 -2.19 17.82
C ALA A 326 -13.95 -1.71 16.51
N LEU A 327 -13.34 -0.75 15.83
CA LEU A 327 -13.79 -0.24 14.54
C LEU A 327 -13.14 -0.97 13.35
N GLN A 328 -12.13 -1.82 13.58
CA GLN A 328 -11.51 -2.60 12.51
C GLN A 328 -12.23 -3.95 12.37
N CYS A 329 -12.24 -4.53 11.17
CA CYS A 329 -13.00 -5.76 10.89
C CYS A 329 -14.51 -5.60 11.14
N VAL A 330 -15.08 -4.42 10.86
CA VAL A 330 -16.53 -4.32 10.68
C VAL A 330 -16.87 -5.21 9.49
N PRO A 331 -17.71 -6.25 9.63
CA PRO A 331 -18.06 -7.09 8.51
C PRO A 331 -18.54 -6.19 7.38
N VAL A 332 -17.85 -6.26 6.24
CA VAL A 332 -18.26 -5.56 5.02
C VAL A 332 -19.68 -5.99 4.78
N SER A 333 -20.65 -5.13 5.12
CA SER A 333 -22.04 -5.40 4.77
C SER A 333 -22.04 -5.65 3.27
N PRO A 334 -22.59 -6.77 2.80
CA PRO A 334 -22.58 -7.10 1.38
C PRO A 334 -23.02 -5.87 0.60
N LEU A 335 -22.25 -5.45 -0.41
CA LEU A 335 -22.62 -4.27 -1.18
C LEU A 335 -24.08 -4.44 -1.62
N PHE A 336 -24.95 -3.54 -1.20
CA PHE A 336 -26.37 -3.67 -1.48
C PHE A 336 -26.57 -3.53 -2.99
N THR A 337 -26.95 -4.63 -3.64
CA THR A 337 -27.01 -4.75 -5.09
C THR A 337 -28.31 -5.40 -5.53
N LEU A 338 -28.77 -4.96 -6.71
CA LEU A 338 -29.90 -5.55 -7.40
C LEU A 338 -29.41 -6.50 -8.50
N TRP A 339 -30.09 -7.63 -8.63
CA TRP A 339 -29.92 -8.52 -9.76
C TRP A 339 -30.51 -7.92 -11.05
N SER A 340 -30.38 -8.65 -12.16
CA SER A 340 -31.02 -8.24 -13.41
C SER A 340 -32.54 -8.24 -13.27
N VAL A 341 -33.22 -7.28 -13.93
CA VAL A 341 -34.67 -7.22 -13.94
C VAL A 341 -35.23 -8.35 -14.81
N GLY A 342 -36.01 -9.23 -14.18
CA GLY A 342 -36.76 -10.30 -14.82
C GLY A 342 -38.11 -9.83 -15.35
N VAL A 343 -38.62 -10.52 -16.37
CA VAL A 343 -39.91 -10.21 -16.99
C VAL A 343 -40.68 -11.49 -17.27
N HIS A 344 -41.94 -11.56 -16.85
CA HIS A 344 -42.92 -12.52 -17.36
C HIS A 344 -43.84 -11.79 -18.33
N LEU A 345 -43.71 -12.13 -19.61
CA LEU A 345 -44.53 -11.56 -20.67
C LEU A 345 -45.97 -12.08 -20.59
N ASP A 346 -46.92 -11.22 -20.99
CA ASP A 346 -48.34 -11.54 -21.13
C ASP A 346 -48.94 -12.25 -19.90
N TYR A 347 -48.54 -11.76 -18.73
CA TYR A 347 -48.75 -12.40 -17.44
C TYR A 347 -50.23 -12.49 -17.05
N ILE A 348 -51.00 -11.40 -17.22
CA ILE A 348 -52.41 -11.35 -16.79
C ILE A 348 -53.23 -10.30 -17.54
N TRP A 349 -54.53 -10.55 -17.67
CA TRP A 349 -55.51 -9.58 -18.16
C TRP A 349 -56.25 -8.90 -17.01
N ILE A 350 -56.17 -7.57 -16.95
CA ILE A 350 -56.86 -6.76 -15.93
C ILE A 350 -57.54 -5.58 -16.63
N GLY A 351 -58.85 -5.43 -16.47
CA GLY A 351 -59.60 -4.30 -17.01
C GLY A 351 -59.47 -4.13 -18.53
N GLY A 352 -59.43 -5.24 -19.28
CA GLY A 352 -59.33 -5.23 -20.75
C GLY A 352 -57.94 -4.93 -21.30
N LYS A 353 -56.88 -5.00 -20.48
CA LYS A 353 -55.48 -4.81 -20.91
C LYS A 353 -54.63 -6.00 -20.52
N MET A 354 -53.66 -6.33 -21.37
CA MET A 354 -52.66 -7.37 -21.12
C MET A 354 -51.45 -6.76 -20.40
N TYR A 355 -51.18 -7.23 -19.19
CA TYR A 355 -50.06 -6.80 -18.36
C TYR A 355 -48.95 -7.83 -18.36
N SER A 356 -47.70 -7.38 -18.46
CA SER A 356 -46.51 -8.17 -18.19
C SER A 356 -45.97 -7.84 -16.79
N LYS A 357 -45.38 -8.82 -16.10
CA LYS A 357 -44.82 -8.64 -14.75
C LYS A 357 -43.32 -8.41 -14.83
N PHE A 358 -42.87 -7.26 -14.36
CA PHE A 358 -41.46 -6.96 -14.11
C PHE A 358 -41.14 -7.27 -12.66
N PHE A 359 -39.98 -7.87 -12.39
CA PHE A 359 -39.54 -8.15 -11.04
C PHE A 359 -38.02 -8.08 -10.91
N VAL A 360 -37.55 -7.81 -9.71
CA VAL A 360 -36.13 -7.75 -9.37
C VAL A 360 -35.92 -8.33 -7.98
N HIS A 361 -34.73 -8.90 -7.77
CA HIS A 361 -34.28 -9.40 -6.48
C HIS A 361 -33.07 -8.60 -6.00
N SER A 362 -32.92 -8.46 -4.69
CA SER A 362 -31.74 -7.92 -4.04
C SER A 362 -30.96 -9.01 -3.33
N ASN A 363 -29.67 -8.76 -3.06
CA ASN A 363 -28.83 -9.63 -2.23
C ASN A 363 -29.02 -9.39 -0.71
N LEU A 364 -29.63 -8.27 -0.32
CA LEU A 364 -29.97 -7.91 1.07
C LEU A 364 -31.39 -7.34 1.17
N PRO A 365 -32.01 -7.34 2.37
CA PRO A 365 -33.31 -6.73 2.59
C PRO A 365 -33.27 -5.22 2.29
N ALA A 366 -34.20 -4.76 1.46
CA ALA A 366 -34.39 -3.35 1.12
C ALA A 366 -35.36 -2.68 2.09
N ASP A 367 -35.05 -1.45 2.50
CA ASP A 367 -35.95 -0.61 3.28
C ASP A 367 -37.00 0.04 2.37
N GLU A 368 -36.62 0.33 1.12
CA GLU A 368 -37.46 1.00 0.14
C GLU A 368 -37.09 0.58 -1.29
N TRP A 369 -38.08 0.66 -2.19
CA TRP A 369 -37.94 0.40 -3.62
C TRP A 369 -38.54 1.56 -4.40
N GLU A 370 -37.93 1.89 -5.55
CA GLU A 370 -38.45 2.90 -6.46
C GLU A 370 -38.49 2.34 -7.88
N TRP A 371 -39.69 2.27 -8.46
CA TRP A 371 -39.90 1.94 -9.87
C TRP A 371 -40.22 3.18 -10.69
N GLU A 372 -39.69 3.21 -11.92
CA GLU A 372 -40.07 4.20 -12.91
C GLU A 372 -40.24 3.54 -14.27
N VAL A 373 -41.36 3.85 -14.92
CA VAL A 373 -41.63 3.42 -16.30
C VAL A 373 -41.42 4.61 -17.22
N ILE A 374 -40.40 4.50 -18.07
CA ILE A 374 -39.94 5.59 -18.93
C ILE A 374 -40.87 5.75 -20.15
N THR A 375 -41.43 4.65 -20.64
CA THR A 375 -42.37 4.63 -21.75
C THR A 375 -43.80 4.83 -21.26
N PRO A 376 -44.68 5.58 -21.95
CA PRO A 376 -46.10 5.67 -21.61
C PRO A 376 -46.77 4.30 -21.50
N ALA A 377 -47.16 3.94 -20.27
CA ALA A 377 -47.75 2.65 -19.95
C ALA A 377 -48.68 2.77 -18.73
N TYR A 378 -49.61 1.84 -18.64
CA TYR A 378 -50.40 1.62 -17.44
C TYR A 378 -49.61 0.76 -16.47
N THR A 379 -49.55 1.18 -15.21
CA THR A 379 -48.89 0.44 -14.13
C THR A 379 -49.92 0.05 -13.07
N THR A 380 -49.74 -1.12 -12.47
CA THR A 380 -50.56 -1.56 -11.32
C THR A 380 -49.84 -2.61 -10.50
N SER A 381 -50.40 -2.93 -9.33
CA SER A 381 -49.94 -4.00 -8.43
C SER A 381 -48.44 -3.94 -8.14
N GLU A 382 -47.97 -2.75 -7.75
CA GLU A 382 -46.62 -2.60 -7.22
C GLU A 382 -46.52 -3.29 -5.86
N ILE A 383 -45.59 -4.24 -5.76
CA ILE A 383 -45.37 -5.04 -4.55
C ILE A 383 -43.93 -4.84 -4.11
N HIS A 384 -43.76 -4.50 -2.84
CA HIS A 384 -42.47 -4.32 -2.18
C HIS A 384 -42.34 -5.37 -1.08
N GLY A 385 -41.53 -6.40 -1.34
CA GLY A 385 -41.06 -7.32 -0.33
C GLY A 385 -39.65 -6.95 0.12
N GLU A 386 -39.18 -7.59 1.18
CA GLU A 386 -37.84 -7.35 1.73
C GLU A 386 -36.74 -7.63 0.70
N MET A 387 -36.82 -8.75 -0.03
CA MET A 387 -35.77 -9.20 -0.97
C MET A 387 -36.17 -9.12 -2.45
N MET A 388 -37.40 -8.67 -2.73
CA MET A 388 -37.98 -8.70 -4.06
C MET A 388 -38.99 -7.59 -4.23
N SER A 389 -38.98 -6.94 -5.39
CA SER A 389 -40.06 -6.05 -5.78
C SER A 389 -40.54 -6.36 -7.20
N SER A 390 -41.82 -6.08 -7.46
CA SER A 390 -42.41 -6.30 -8.77
C SER A 390 -43.47 -5.27 -9.12
N LEU A 391 -43.65 -5.04 -10.41
CA LEU A 391 -44.64 -4.13 -10.98
C LEU A 391 -45.31 -4.78 -12.20
N LEU A 392 -46.62 -4.59 -12.36
CA LEU A 392 -47.32 -4.95 -13.60
C LEU A 392 -47.35 -3.75 -14.54
N VAL A 393 -46.97 -3.97 -15.80
CA VAL A 393 -46.91 -2.93 -16.82
C VAL A 393 -47.63 -3.38 -18.08
N SER A 394 -48.47 -2.51 -18.63
CA SER A 394 -49.14 -2.69 -19.93
C SER A 394 -48.94 -1.43 -20.76
N PRO A 395 -48.31 -1.50 -21.95
CA PRO A 395 -48.08 -0.30 -22.74
C PRO A 395 -49.40 0.28 -23.28
N HIS A 396 -49.41 1.58 -23.57
CA HIS A 396 -50.58 2.18 -24.25
C HIS A 396 -50.75 1.63 -25.67
N GLU A 397 -49.64 1.39 -26.37
CA GLU A 397 -49.56 0.85 -27.73
C GLU A 397 -48.52 -0.29 -27.78
N ASN A 398 -48.65 -1.25 -28.70
CA ASN A 398 -47.62 -2.28 -28.87
C ASN A 398 -46.26 -1.62 -29.14
N GLY A 399 -45.23 -1.99 -28.38
CA GLY A 399 -43.95 -1.33 -28.51
C GLY A 399 -42.94 -1.66 -27.41
N SER A 400 -41.76 -1.07 -27.54
CA SER A 400 -40.70 -1.19 -26.54
C SER A 400 -41.02 -0.38 -25.29
N VAL A 401 -41.10 -1.08 -24.16
CA VAL A 401 -41.27 -0.49 -22.83
C VAL A 401 -39.95 -0.59 -22.08
N THR A 402 -39.49 0.53 -21.53
CA THR A 402 -38.35 0.57 -20.62
C THR A 402 -38.83 0.84 -19.21
N VAL A 403 -38.43 -0.03 -18.29
CA VAL A 403 -38.59 0.17 -16.85
C VAL A 403 -37.23 0.33 -16.20
N ARG A 404 -37.19 1.05 -15.09
CA ARG A 404 -36.04 1.09 -14.20
C ARG A 404 -36.45 0.94 -12.74
N VAL A 405 -35.54 0.39 -11.95
CA VAL A 405 -35.71 0.15 -10.53
C VAL A 405 -34.42 0.41 -9.76
N LYS A 406 -34.54 0.97 -8.57
CA LYS A 406 -33.48 1.03 -7.55
C LYS A 406 -34.08 0.73 -6.17
N ALA A 407 -33.24 0.44 -5.20
CA ALA A 407 -33.66 0.18 -3.83
C ALA A 407 -32.77 0.96 -2.84
N ARG A 408 -33.28 1.19 -1.64
CA ARG A 408 -32.55 1.86 -0.54
C ARG A 408 -32.33 0.88 0.61
N LYS A 409 -31.15 0.95 1.20
CA LYS A 409 -30.80 0.32 2.46
C LYS A 409 -29.91 1.26 3.27
N ASP A 410 -30.26 1.49 4.54
CA ASP A 410 -29.46 2.31 5.47
C ASP A 410 -29.10 3.70 4.86
N ASP A 411 -30.12 4.36 4.29
CA ASP A 411 -30.02 5.66 3.59
C ASP A 411 -29.17 5.71 2.30
N VAL A 412 -28.67 4.58 1.82
CA VAL A 412 -27.92 4.48 0.56
C VAL A 412 -28.77 3.85 -0.54
N TRP A 413 -28.88 4.53 -1.69
CA TRP A 413 -29.56 4.02 -2.87
C TRP A 413 -28.63 3.20 -3.77
N THR A 414 -29.13 2.09 -4.32
CA THR A 414 -28.45 1.39 -5.41
C THR A 414 -28.48 2.23 -6.69
N PRO A 415 -27.52 2.02 -7.63
CA PRO A 415 -27.69 2.49 -9.00
C PRO A 415 -28.97 1.95 -9.62
N TRP A 416 -29.56 2.71 -10.54
CA TRP A 416 -30.70 2.26 -11.34
C TRP A 416 -30.35 1.02 -12.18
N LYS A 417 -31.21 0.00 -12.13
CA LYS A 417 -31.24 -1.12 -13.08
C LYS A 417 -32.35 -0.92 -14.08
N TYR A 418 -32.08 -1.23 -15.34
CA TYR A 418 -33.00 -0.96 -16.44
C TYR A 418 -33.28 -2.25 -17.22
N LYS A 419 -34.48 -2.33 -17.79
CA LYS A 419 -34.81 -3.36 -18.78
C LYS A 419 -35.76 -2.79 -19.82
N THR A 420 -35.41 -3.00 -21.08
CA THR A 420 -36.27 -2.69 -22.23
C THR A 420 -36.76 -4.00 -22.83
N VAL A 421 -38.07 -4.14 -23.02
CA VAL A 421 -38.69 -5.30 -23.68
C VAL A 421 -39.83 -4.82 -24.57
N TYR A 422 -40.04 -5.51 -25.69
CA TYR A 422 -41.21 -5.29 -26.53
C TYR A 422 -42.43 -5.94 -25.88
N LEU A 423 -43.47 -5.15 -25.60
CA LEU A 423 -44.72 -5.62 -24.98
C LEU A 423 -45.89 -5.37 -25.93
N ASN A 424 -46.88 -6.27 -25.88
CA ASN A 424 -48.17 -6.03 -26.52
C ASN A 424 -49.14 -5.36 -25.53
N ASN A 425 -49.91 -4.38 -25.99
CA ASN A 425 -50.97 -3.72 -25.22
C ASN A 425 -52.23 -4.60 -25.10
N GLY A 426 -52.26 -5.74 -25.79
CA GLY A 426 -53.40 -6.65 -25.79
C GLY A 426 -54.65 -6.05 -26.43
N VAL A 427 -54.56 -5.02 -27.27
CA VAL A 427 -55.75 -4.58 -28.03
C VAL A 427 -56.03 -5.65 -29.09
N SER A 428 -56.90 -6.60 -28.75
CA SER A 428 -57.51 -7.46 -29.76
C SER A 428 -58.38 -6.55 -30.63
N GLY A 429 -57.99 -6.41 -31.90
CA GLY A 429 -58.94 -5.98 -32.92
C GLY A 429 -60.05 -7.02 -33.00
N GLY A 430 -61.12 -6.80 -32.25
CA GLY A 430 -62.41 -7.50 -32.36
C GLY A 430 -62.40 -9.00 -32.06
N MET A 431 -63.06 -9.40 -30.97
CA MET A 431 -64.21 -10.30 -31.05
C MET A 431 -64.92 -10.37 -29.69
N HIS A 432 -66.24 -10.56 -29.78
CA HIS A 432 -67.20 -10.75 -28.70
C HIS A 432 -66.84 -11.88 -27.73
#